data_AF-A0A3M2EIA8-F1
#
_entry.id   AF-A0A3M2EIA8-F1
#
_cell.length_a   1.000
_cell.length_b   1.000
_cell.length_c   1.000
_cell.angle_alpha   90.00
_cell.angle_beta   90.00
_cell.angle_gamma   90.00
#
_symmetry.space_group_name_H-M   'P 1'
#
loop_
_entity.id
_entity.type
_entity.pdbx_description
1 polymer ?
#
loop_
_entity_poly.entity_id
_entity_poly.type
_entity_poly.pdbx_seq_one_letter_code
_entity_poly.pdbx_strand_id
1 'polypeptide(L)'
;MFGARRRGSNPACSTAGSALAIEVVGFADGMCDMVRGLVLLWRDMRLRAMVSRMVWILLALIVLAAVGGFALTRIVERSLMPPETAWYAPLLGFLLGVLALLVGLLLALMLYMTLAGILAAPLIEPMVRHAAALRGERLPDDPPGGALRVVWRAASNSVRPLLHLLLCGVGALLLWWVPLVGPLLAAAVWTLGSMRYLCFELIDARAALLGWGYGRRREELRHHAGYWIGAACMATALLLVPLLNLLVLPAAAVGLRRPRAG
;
A
#
# COMPACT_ATOMS: atom_id res chain seq x y z
N MET A 1 -17.31 53.73 44.19
CA MET A 1 -18.00 52.68 43.41
C MET A 1 -17.68 52.85 41.93
N PHE A 2 -16.68 52.14 41.41
CA PHE A 2 -16.42 52.06 39.97
C PHE A 2 -16.17 50.59 39.63
N GLY A 3 -17.18 49.95 39.04
CA GLY A 3 -17.13 48.55 38.63
C GLY A 3 -16.44 48.40 37.28
N ALA A 4 -15.24 47.82 37.29
CA ALA A 4 -14.52 47.44 36.08
C ALA A 4 -15.15 46.19 35.45
N ARG A 5 -15.80 46.37 34.29
CA ARG A 5 -16.26 45.28 33.43
C ARG A 5 -15.05 44.52 32.88
N ARG A 6 -14.87 43.27 33.31
CA ARG A 6 -13.96 42.32 32.66
C ARG A 6 -14.51 42.00 31.26
N ARG A 7 -13.77 42.37 30.21
CA ARG A 7 -13.97 41.82 28.86
C ARG A 7 -13.54 40.37 28.88
N GLY A 8 -14.48 39.45 28.69
CA GLY A 8 -14.19 38.05 28.39
C GLY A 8 -13.52 37.97 27.01
N SER A 9 -12.24 37.61 26.98
CA SER A 9 -11.57 37.14 25.79
C SER A 9 -12.09 35.74 25.48
N ASN A 10 -12.72 35.58 24.32
CA ASN A 10 -13.16 34.28 23.81
C ASN A 10 -11.95 33.38 23.49
N PRO A 11 -11.78 32.20 24.11
CA PRO A 11 -10.66 31.30 23.84
C PRO A 11 -10.80 30.46 22.54
N ALA A 12 -11.94 30.53 21.86
CA ALA A 12 -12.27 29.62 20.76
C ALA A 12 -11.54 29.91 19.42
N CYS A 13 -11.04 31.12 19.19
CA CYS A 13 -10.42 31.48 17.90
C CYS A 13 -8.91 31.13 17.82
N SER A 14 -8.26 30.91 18.97
CA SER A 14 -6.82 30.58 19.03
C SER A 14 -6.52 29.09 18.82
N THR A 15 -7.49 28.20 19.08
CA THR A 15 -7.29 26.74 19.08
C THR A 15 -7.48 26.12 17.70
N ALA A 16 -8.30 26.71 16.83
CA ALA A 16 -8.50 26.23 15.47
C ALA A 16 -7.27 26.46 14.57
N GLY A 17 -6.59 27.60 14.73
CA GLY A 17 -5.37 27.91 13.98
C GLY A 17 -4.19 27.01 14.36
N SER A 18 -4.05 26.67 15.64
CA SER A 18 -3.00 25.74 16.09
C SER A 18 -3.27 24.31 15.64
N ALA A 19 -4.52 23.85 15.64
CA ALA A 19 -4.89 22.52 15.16
C ALA A 19 -4.59 22.33 13.66
N LEU A 20 -4.98 23.29 12.82
CA LEU A 20 -4.68 23.27 11.38
C LEU A 20 -3.17 23.33 11.10
N ALA A 21 -2.43 24.14 11.85
CA ALA A 21 -0.97 24.20 11.71
C ALA A 21 -0.31 22.86 12.07
N ILE A 22 -0.77 22.17 13.13
CA ILE A 22 -0.26 20.85 13.51
C ILE A 22 -0.53 19.81 12.42
N GLU A 23 -1.72 19.82 11.79
CA GLU A 23 -2.02 18.89 10.70
C GLU A 23 -1.18 19.14 9.44
N VAL A 24 -0.97 20.41 9.07
CA VAL A 24 -0.15 20.77 7.90
C VAL A 24 1.32 20.41 8.12
N VAL A 25 1.85 20.67 9.31
CA VAL A 25 3.23 20.28 9.68
C VAL A 25 3.37 18.76 9.68
N GLY A 26 2.41 18.04 10.27
CA GLY A 26 2.38 16.58 10.25
C GLY A 26 2.37 16.03 8.82
N PHE A 27 1.54 16.59 7.94
CA PHE A 27 1.47 16.21 6.53
C PHE A 27 2.81 16.39 5.80
N ALA A 28 3.45 17.55 5.96
CA ALA A 28 4.76 17.82 5.36
C ALA A 28 5.84 16.87 5.90
N ASP A 29 5.83 16.58 7.21
CA ASP A 29 6.74 15.63 7.84
C ASP A 29 6.57 14.21 7.27
N GLY A 30 5.33 13.76 7.07
CA GLY A 30 5.04 12.46 6.46
C GLY A 30 5.56 12.32 5.03
N MET A 31 5.36 13.36 4.20
CA MET A 31 5.93 13.42 2.86
C MET A 31 7.47 13.40 2.89
N CYS A 32 8.06 14.23 3.75
CA CYS A 32 9.52 14.35 3.86
C CYS A 32 10.15 13.04 4.35
N ASP A 33 9.55 12.35 5.32
CA ASP A 33 10.06 11.08 5.82
C ASP A 33 9.99 9.97 4.76
N MET A 34 8.97 9.97 3.91
CA MET A 34 8.90 9.05 2.76
C MET A 34 10.08 9.27 1.80
N VAL A 35 10.37 10.54 1.46
CA VAL A 35 11.51 10.91 0.60
C VAL A 35 12.84 10.62 1.28
N ARG A 36 12.98 10.93 2.57
CA ARG A 36 14.20 10.60 3.34
C ARG A 36 14.43 9.10 3.39
N GLY A 37 13.38 8.30 3.52
CA GLY A 37 13.45 6.83 3.44
C GLY A 37 14.00 6.37 2.10
N LEU A 38 13.48 6.93 1.01
CA LEU A 38 13.99 6.68 -0.33
C LEU A 38 15.48 7.06 -0.43
N VAL A 39 15.86 8.26 -0.03
CA VAL A 39 17.27 8.71 -0.07
C VAL A 39 18.18 7.82 0.80
N LEU A 40 17.71 7.39 1.96
CA LEU A 40 18.46 6.53 2.88
C LEU A 40 18.72 5.14 2.30
N LEU A 41 17.77 4.58 1.53
CA LEU A 41 17.98 3.32 0.81
C LEU A 41 19.15 3.39 -0.18
N TRP A 42 19.38 4.53 -0.82
CA TRP A 42 20.50 4.70 -1.75
C TRP A 42 21.83 5.02 -1.05
N ARG A 43 21.77 5.72 0.09
CA ARG A 43 22.96 6.16 0.84
C ARG A 43 23.60 5.04 1.64
N ASP A 44 22.81 4.19 2.31
CA ASP A 44 23.34 3.10 3.12
C ASP A 44 23.63 1.88 2.23
N MET A 45 24.90 1.45 2.20
CA MET A 45 25.34 0.31 1.37
C MET A 45 24.65 -0.99 1.76
N ARG A 46 24.35 -1.19 3.04
CA ARG A 46 23.70 -2.40 3.56
C ARG A 46 22.23 -2.44 3.17
N LEU A 47 21.52 -1.31 3.27
CA LEU A 47 20.12 -1.21 2.82
C LEU A 47 20.01 -1.41 1.31
N ARG A 48 20.91 -0.81 0.53
CA ARG A 48 20.96 -0.99 -0.92
C ARG A 48 21.16 -2.46 -1.31
N ALA A 49 22.04 -3.18 -0.61
CA ALA A 49 22.27 -4.61 -0.84
C ALA A 49 21.03 -5.47 -0.48
N MET A 50 20.29 -5.09 0.57
CA MET A 50 19.03 -5.78 0.92
C MET A 50 17.95 -5.53 -0.15
N VAL A 51 17.79 -4.29 -0.60
CA VAL A 51 16.83 -3.93 -1.66
C VAL A 51 17.19 -4.60 -2.98
N SER A 52 18.47 -4.64 -3.37
CA SER A 52 18.86 -5.32 -4.60
C SER A 52 18.53 -6.81 -4.57
N ARG A 53 18.70 -7.48 -3.43
CA ARG A 53 18.29 -8.89 -3.25
C ARG A 53 16.78 -9.03 -3.43
N MET A 54 15.99 -8.16 -2.81
CA MET A 54 14.53 -8.15 -2.97
C MET A 54 14.12 -7.96 -4.43
N VAL A 55 14.71 -6.99 -5.12
CA VAL A 55 14.42 -6.72 -6.54
C VAL A 55 14.77 -7.92 -7.42
N TRP A 56 15.91 -8.58 -7.22
CA TRP A 56 16.27 -9.78 -7.98
C TRP A 56 15.30 -10.95 -7.73
N ILE A 57 14.87 -11.15 -6.48
CA ILE A 57 13.87 -12.19 -6.15
C ILE A 57 12.53 -11.88 -6.83
N LEU A 58 12.06 -10.63 -6.76
CA LEU A 58 10.82 -10.22 -7.41
C LEU A 58 10.92 -10.29 -8.95
N LEU A 59 12.09 -9.98 -9.52
CA LEU A 59 12.34 -10.11 -10.95
C LEU A 59 12.34 -11.58 -11.40
N ALA A 60 12.94 -12.48 -10.63
CA ALA A 60 12.86 -13.91 -10.90
C ALA A 60 11.41 -14.40 -10.82
N LEU A 61 10.64 -13.91 -9.84
CA LEU A 61 9.24 -14.27 -9.66
C LEU A 61 8.35 -13.78 -10.80
N ILE A 62 8.53 -12.55 -11.30
CA ILE A 62 7.73 -12.06 -12.45
C ILE A 62 8.03 -12.84 -13.73
N VAL A 63 9.29 -13.24 -13.95
CA VAL A 63 9.66 -14.10 -15.08
C VAL A 63 8.97 -15.47 -14.93
N LEU A 64 9.01 -16.07 -13.75
CA LEU A 64 8.33 -17.35 -13.48
C LEU A 64 6.82 -17.23 -13.70
N ALA A 65 6.19 -16.17 -13.18
CA ALA A 65 4.76 -15.93 -13.35
C ALA A 65 4.39 -15.71 -14.82
N ALA A 66 5.21 -14.98 -15.58
CA ALA A 66 5.00 -14.76 -17.02
C ALA A 66 5.10 -16.06 -17.83
N VAL A 67 6.10 -16.90 -17.54
CA VAL A 67 6.24 -18.23 -18.17
C VAL A 67 5.04 -19.11 -17.82
N GLY A 68 4.63 -19.13 -16.54
CA GLY A 68 3.44 -19.88 -16.10
C GLY A 68 2.14 -19.39 -16.74
N GLY A 69 1.96 -18.07 -16.84
CA GLY A 69 0.82 -17.44 -17.51
C GLY A 69 0.74 -17.80 -18.98
N PHE A 70 1.87 -17.72 -19.69
CA PHE A 70 1.95 -18.10 -21.10
C PHE A 70 1.66 -19.59 -21.30
N ALA A 71 2.18 -20.46 -20.42
CA ALA A 71 1.86 -21.89 -20.45
C ALA A 71 0.36 -22.15 -20.22
N LEU A 72 -0.28 -21.42 -19.30
CA LEU A 72 -1.73 -21.50 -19.08
C LEU A 72 -2.52 -21.05 -20.31
N THR A 73 -2.16 -19.93 -20.93
CA THR A 73 -2.80 -19.47 -22.18
C THR A 73 -2.73 -20.55 -23.25
N ARG A 74 -1.58 -21.22 -23.43
CA ARG A 74 -1.43 -22.33 -24.38
C ARG A 74 -2.31 -23.53 -24.06
N ILE A 75 -2.49 -23.86 -22.78
CA ILE A 75 -3.38 -24.95 -22.35
C ILE A 75 -4.83 -24.60 -22.68
N VAL A 76 -5.25 -23.38 -22.32
CA VAL A 76 -6.62 -22.88 -22.56
C VAL A 76 -6.94 -22.84 -24.05
N GLU A 77 -6.04 -22.29 -24.88
CA GLU A 77 -6.18 -22.27 -26.34
C GLU A 77 -6.40 -23.68 -26.92
N ARG A 78 -5.59 -24.66 -26.50
CA ARG A 78 -5.71 -26.05 -26.97
C ARG A 78 -7.01 -26.71 -26.54
N SER A 79 -7.52 -26.39 -25.36
CA SER A 79 -8.76 -26.99 -24.83
C SER A 79 -10.04 -26.38 -25.41
N LEU A 80 -9.99 -25.14 -25.89
CA LEU A 80 -11.17 -24.41 -26.37
C LEU A 80 -11.23 -24.28 -27.90
N MET A 81 -10.22 -24.76 -28.64
CA MET A 81 -10.19 -24.63 -30.10
C MET A 81 -11.37 -25.39 -30.77
N PRO A 82 -12.19 -24.70 -31.58
CA PRO A 82 -13.25 -25.35 -32.35
C PRO A 82 -12.67 -26.20 -33.50
N PRO A 83 -13.42 -27.19 -34.01
CA PRO A 83 -13.02 -27.97 -35.17
C PRO A 83 -12.73 -27.07 -36.39
N GLU A 84 -11.62 -27.35 -37.10
CA GLU A 84 -11.09 -26.47 -38.18
C GLU A 84 -11.97 -26.35 -39.43
N THR A 85 -13.08 -27.10 -39.52
CA THR A 85 -13.91 -27.20 -40.72
C THR A 85 -14.98 -26.10 -40.85
N ALA A 86 -15.12 -25.22 -39.86
CA ALA A 86 -16.14 -24.16 -39.87
C ALA A 86 -15.63 -22.85 -40.48
N TRP A 87 -16.47 -22.16 -41.28
CA TRP A 87 -16.13 -20.86 -41.90
C TRP A 87 -15.86 -19.74 -40.87
N TYR A 88 -16.46 -19.84 -39.68
CA TYR A 88 -16.26 -18.89 -38.57
C TYR A 88 -15.05 -19.24 -37.69
N ALA A 89 -14.38 -20.38 -37.92
CA ALA A 89 -13.26 -20.84 -37.11
C ALA A 89 -12.11 -19.82 -36.98
N PRO A 90 -11.71 -19.06 -38.02
CA PRO A 90 -10.65 -18.06 -37.88
C PRO A 90 -11.02 -16.91 -36.94
N LEU A 91 -12.25 -16.39 -37.04
CA LEU A 91 -12.72 -15.29 -36.19
C LEU A 91 -12.90 -15.74 -34.74
N LEU A 92 -13.51 -16.91 -34.55
CA LEU A 92 -13.71 -17.48 -33.22
C LEU A 92 -12.38 -17.86 -32.56
N GLY A 93 -11.44 -18.42 -33.34
CA GLY A 93 -10.09 -18.73 -32.88
C GLY A 93 -9.30 -17.49 -32.44
N PHE A 94 -9.39 -16.38 -33.20
CA PHE A 94 -8.80 -15.11 -32.80
C PHE A 94 -9.41 -14.59 -31.49
N LEU A 95 -10.74 -14.57 -31.36
CA LEU A 95 -11.42 -14.08 -30.17
C LEU A 95 -11.11 -14.93 -28.92
N LEU A 96 -11.11 -16.25 -29.07
CA LEU A 96 -10.74 -17.18 -28.00
C LEU A 96 -9.26 -17.07 -27.62
N GLY A 97 -8.37 -16.85 -28.59
CA GLY A 97 -6.94 -16.62 -28.33
C GLY A 97 -6.71 -15.34 -27.52
N VAL A 98 -7.35 -14.23 -27.91
CA VAL A 98 -7.29 -12.97 -27.14
C VAL A 98 -7.85 -13.17 -25.73
N LEU A 99 -8.99 -13.86 -25.58
CA LEU A 99 -9.58 -14.14 -24.27
C LEU A 99 -8.66 -15.02 -23.41
N ALA A 100 -8.08 -16.07 -23.97
CA ALA A 100 -7.14 -16.96 -23.29
C ALA A 100 -5.86 -16.23 -22.86
N LEU A 101 -5.36 -15.30 -23.69
CA LEU A 101 -4.23 -14.44 -23.35
C LEU A 101 -4.57 -13.52 -22.18
N LEU A 102 -5.74 -12.87 -22.21
CA LEU A 102 -6.19 -11.97 -21.14
C LEU A 102 -6.37 -12.72 -19.81
N VAL A 103 -7.01 -13.88 -19.83
CA VAL A 103 -7.20 -14.72 -18.63
C VAL A 103 -5.86 -15.22 -18.10
N GLY A 104 -4.98 -15.73 -18.97
CA GLY A 104 -3.64 -16.20 -18.57
C GLY A 104 -2.80 -15.08 -17.96
N LEU A 105 -2.82 -13.89 -18.56
CA LEU A 105 -2.12 -12.71 -18.03
C LEU A 105 -2.69 -12.28 -16.68
N LEU A 106 -4.03 -12.26 -16.53
CA LEU A 106 -4.68 -11.90 -15.27
C LEU A 106 -4.32 -12.87 -14.15
N LEU A 107 -4.36 -14.18 -14.42
CA LEU A 107 -3.97 -15.20 -13.44
C LEU A 107 -2.49 -15.11 -13.07
N ALA A 108 -1.62 -14.89 -14.04
CA ALA A 108 -0.19 -14.69 -13.79
C ALA A 108 0.08 -13.45 -12.93
N LEU A 109 -0.62 -12.34 -13.20
CA LEU A 109 -0.51 -11.12 -12.41
C LEU A 109 -1.00 -11.35 -10.97
N MET A 110 -2.14 -12.02 -10.79
CA MET A 110 -2.66 -12.36 -9.46
C MET A 110 -1.69 -13.24 -8.68
N LEU A 111 -1.16 -14.29 -9.32
CA LEU A 111 -0.17 -15.18 -8.71
C LEU A 111 1.10 -14.41 -8.31
N TYR A 112 1.61 -13.57 -9.21
CA TYR A 112 2.76 -12.72 -8.93
C TYR A 112 2.50 -11.82 -7.72
N MET A 113 1.39 -11.08 -7.69
CA MET A 113 1.08 -10.15 -6.60
C MET A 113 0.96 -10.87 -5.24
N THR A 114 0.31 -12.04 -5.21
CA THR A 114 0.19 -12.84 -3.99
C THR A 114 1.55 -13.34 -3.51
N LEU A 115 2.35 -13.94 -4.40
CA LEU A 115 3.66 -14.48 -4.03
C LEU A 115 4.66 -13.37 -3.69
N ALA A 116 4.64 -12.26 -4.42
CA ALA A 116 5.50 -11.10 -4.19
C ALA A 116 5.27 -10.51 -2.80
N GLY A 117 4.00 -10.34 -2.40
CA GLY A 117 3.66 -9.85 -1.06
C GLY A 117 4.17 -10.76 0.05
N ILE A 118 3.99 -12.08 -0.10
CA ILE A 118 4.46 -13.08 0.86
C ILE A 118 6.00 -13.05 0.99
N LEU A 119 6.71 -12.96 -0.15
CA LEU A 119 8.18 -12.92 -0.15
C LEU A 119 8.75 -11.56 0.29
N ALA A 120 8.03 -10.46 0.07
CA ALA A 120 8.48 -9.13 0.46
C ALA A 120 8.48 -8.95 1.98
N ALA A 121 7.49 -9.50 2.68
CA ALA A 121 7.36 -9.38 4.14
C ALA A 121 8.65 -9.73 4.93
N PRO A 122 9.26 -10.92 4.78
CA PRO A 122 10.49 -11.28 5.48
C PRO A 122 11.72 -10.49 5.03
N LEU A 123 11.69 -9.89 3.83
CA LEU A 123 12.80 -9.08 3.30
C LEU A 123 12.76 -7.64 3.82
N ILE A 124 11.58 -7.11 4.09
CA ILE A 124 11.38 -5.75 4.61
C ILE A 124 11.73 -5.66 6.09
N GLU A 125 11.41 -6.70 6.88
CA GLU A 125 11.65 -6.75 8.33
C GLU A 125 13.08 -6.38 8.77
N PRO A 126 14.16 -6.96 8.20
CA PRO A 126 15.53 -6.59 8.56
C PRO A 126 15.89 -5.14 8.17
N MET A 127 15.26 -4.59 7.12
CA MET A 127 15.47 -3.19 6.73
C MET A 127 14.94 -2.23 7.79
N VAL A 128 13.75 -2.52 8.33
CA VAL A 128 13.13 -1.72 9.40
C VAL A 128 13.99 -1.77 10.66
N ARG A 129 14.46 -2.96 11.07
CA ARG A 129 15.34 -3.10 12.24
C ARG A 129 16.65 -2.33 12.07
N HIS A 130 17.30 -2.45 10.91
CA HIS A 130 18.55 -1.71 10.62
C HIS A 130 18.30 -0.19 10.61
N ALA A 131 17.21 0.26 10.01
CA ALA A 131 16.83 1.67 9.99
C ALA A 131 16.50 2.22 11.38
N ALA A 132 15.88 1.41 12.25
CA ALA A 132 15.64 1.76 13.64
C ALA A 132 16.94 1.83 14.46
N ALA A 133 17.87 0.89 14.25
CA ALA A 133 19.19 0.90 14.89
C ALA A 133 20.00 2.15 14.53
N LEU A 134 19.98 2.56 13.26
CA LEU A 134 20.60 3.83 12.81
C LEU A 134 20.03 5.07 13.51
N ARG A 135 18.79 4.98 14.02
CA ARG A 135 18.10 6.05 14.74
C ARG A 135 18.17 5.92 16.27
N GLY A 136 18.78 4.85 16.78
CA GLY A 136 18.79 4.54 18.21
C GLY A 136 17.42 4.11 18.77
N GLU A 137 16.47 3.73 17.90
CA GLU A 137 15.17 3.20 18.32
C GLU A 137 15.32 1.73 18.72
N ARG A 138 14.82 1.36 19.90
CA ARG A 138 14.74 -0.05 20.32
C ARG A 138 13.44 -0.66 19.84
N LEU A 139 13.52 -1.63 18.93
CA LEU A 139 12.41 -2.50 18.60
C LEU A 139 12.47 -3.76 19.48
N PRO A 140 11.34 -4.40 19.76
CA PRO A 140 11.33 -5.71 20.41
C PRO A 140 12.17 -6.71 19.61
N ASP A 141 13.00 -7.49 20.30
CA ASP A 141 13.95 -8.41 19.66
C ASP A 141 13.25 -9.58 18.94
N ASP A 142 12.03 -9.97 19.35
CA ASP A 142 11.21 -10.95 18.63
C ASP A 142 9.70 -10.74 18.85
N PRO A 143 8.85 -10.93 17.81
CA PRO A 143 7.42 -11.09 18.01
C PRO A 143 7.14 -12.42 18.73
N PRO A 144 6.42 -12.43 19.86
CA PRO A 144 6.11 -13.66 20.58
C PRO A 144 5.11 -14.51 19.78
N GLY A 145 5.60 -15.58 19.15
CA GLY A 145 4.80 -16.59 18.47
C GLY A 145 5.50 -17.11 17.22
N GLY A 146 5.61 -18.43 17.06
CA GLY A 146 6.27 -19.05 15.91
C GLY A 146 5.74 -18.57 14.55
N ALA A 147 6.53 -18.78 13.49
CA ALA A 147 6.33 -18.23 12.14
C ALA A 147 4.88 -18.36 11.61
N LEU A 148 4.21 -19.48 11.85
CA LEU A 148 2.83 -19.69 11.41
C LEU A 148 1.82 -18.73 12.06
N ARG A 149 2.01 -18.40 13.34
CA ARG A 149 1.13 -17.46 14.07
C ARG A 149 1.35 -16.03 13.59
N VAL A 150 2.59 -15.69 13.21
CA VAL A 150 2.92 -14.39 12.60
C VAL A 150 2.25 -14.26 11.24
N VAL A 151 2.33 -15.29 10.37
CA VAL A 151 1.67 -15.31 9.06
C VAL A 151 0.16 -15.18 9.19
N TRP A 152 -0.47 -15.97 10.07
CA TRP A 152 -1.92 -15.90 10.29
C TRP A 152 -2.37 -14.53 10.83
N ARG A 153 -1.60 -13.98 11.77
CA ARG A 153 -1.88 -12.65 12.34
C ARG A 153 -1.74 -11.56 11.28
N ALA A 154 -0.71 -11.62 10.44
CA ALA A 154 -0.51 -10.69 9.33
C ALA A 154 -1.64 -10.79 8.28
N ALA A 155 -2.03 -12.02 7.90
CA ALA A 155 -3.13 -12.26 6.97
C ALA A 155 -4.45 -11.70 7.50
N SER A 156 -4.85 -12.09 8.72
CA SER A 156 -6.09 -11.59 9.35
C SER A 156 -6.10 -10.07 9.56
N ASN A 157 -4.92 -9.48 9.78
CA ASN A 157 -4.74 -8.04 9.93
C ASN A 157 -4.89 -7.25 8.63
N SER A 158 -4.70 -7.90 7.47
CA SER A 158 -4.77 -7.30 6.13
C SER A 158 -6.14 -7.47 5.47
N VAL A 159 -6.92 -8.48 5.90
CA VAL A 159 -8.29 -8.72 5.39
C VAL A 159 -9.22 -7.53 5.60
N ARG A 160 -9.19 -6.88 6.77
CA ARG A 160 -10.13 -5.79 7.08
C ARG A 160 -9.91 -4.53 6.22
N PRO A 161 -8.67 -3.99 6.09
CA PRO A 161 -8.40 -2.93 5.13
C PRO A 161 -8.77 -3.30 3.70
N LEU A 162 -8.46 -4.53 3.27
CA LEU A 162 -8.77 -4.99 1.92
C LEU A 162 -10.28 -5.07 1.67
N LEU A 163 -11.06 -5.56 2.64
CA LEU A 163 -12.52 -5.62 2.55
C LEU A 163 -13.12 -4.20 2.44
N HIS A 164 -12.58 -3.25 3.21
CA HIS A 164 -13.00 -1.85 3.11
C HIS A 164 -12.69 -1.27 1.74
N LEU A 165 -11.51 -1.52 1.18
CA LEU A 165 -11.15 -1.11 -0.18
C LEU A 165 -12.10 -1.73 -1.21
N LEU A 166 -12.41 -3.03 -1.07
CA LEU A 166 -13.33 -3.73 -1.95
C LEU A 166 -14.74 -3.13 -1.90
N LEU A 167 -15.25 -2.82 -0.71
CA LEU A 167 -16.54 -2.13 -0.54
C LEU A 167 -16.54 -0.74 -1.19
N CYS A 168 -15.46 0.04 -1.03
CA CYS A 168 -15.29 1.30 -1.75
C CYS A 168 -15.26 1.10 -3.27
N GLY A 169 -14.62 0.04 -3.76
CA GLY A 169 -14.59 -0.33 -5.17
C GLY A 169 -15.96 -0.68 -5.73
N VAL A 170 -16.74 -1.50 -5.03
CA VAL A 170 -18.13 -1.79 -5.40
C VAL A 170 -18.97 -0.52 -5.40
N GLY A 171 -18.83 0.34 -4.38
CA GLY A 171 -19.52 1.64 -4.32
C GLY A 171 -19.15 2.55 -5.49
N ALA A 172 -17.86 2.65 -5.83
CA ALA A 172 -17.39 3.42 -6.99
C ALA A 172 -17.91 2.85 -8.30
N LEU A 173 -17.94 1.52 -8.45
CA LEU A 173 -18.49 0.86 -9.63
C LEU A 173 -19.98 1.14 -9.79
N LEU A 174 -20.75 1.11 -8.71
CA LEU A 174 -22.18 1.46 -8.74
C LEU A 174 -22.39 2.94 -9.12
N LEU A 175 -21.58 3.83 -8.58
CA LEU A 175 -21.63 5.27 -8.91
C LEU A 175 -21.27 5.55 -10.37
N TRP A 176 -20.39 4.75 -10.98
CA TRP A 176 -19.98 4.93 -12.38
C TRP A 176 -21.15 4.88 -13.37
N TRP A 177 -22.22 4.15 -13.05
CA TRP A 177 -23.41 4.04 -13.91
C TRP A 177 -24.28 5.30 -13.92
N VAL A 178 -24.03 6.26 -13.03
CA VAL A 178 -24.75 7.54 -13.02
C VAL A 178 -24.14 8.48 -14.07
N PRO A 179 -24.91 8.94 -15.09
CA PRO A 179 -24.37 9.82 -16.12
C PRO A 179 -23.93 11.18 -15.55
N LEU A 180 -22.95 11.82 -16.19
CA LEU A 180 -22.30 13.11 -15.83
C LEU A 180 -21.57 13.14 -14.48
N VAL A 181 -22.24 12.85 -13.37
CA VAL A 181 -21.71 13.04 -12.02
C VAL A 181 -21.09 11.75 -11.46
N GLY A 182 -21.56 10.60 -11.93
CA GLY A 182 -21.11 9.29 -11.47
C GLY A 182 -19.61 9.05 -11.54
N PRO A 183 -18.93 9.30 -12.68
CA PRO A 183 -17.49 9.10 -12.80
C PRO A 183 -16.67 9.94 -11.82
N LEU A 184 -17.08 11.18 -11.54
CA LEU A 184 -16.40 12.06 -10.58
C LEU A 184 -16.55 11.54 -9.15
N LEU A 185 -17.75 11.12 -8.75
CA LEU A 185 -18.00 10.54 -7.44
C LEU A 185 -17.31 9.18 -7.28
N ALA A 186 -17.34 8.35 -8.32
CA ALA A 186 -16.64 7.06 -8.36
C ALA A 186 -15.13 7.25 -8.18
N ALA A 187 -14.52 8.19 -8.90
CA ALA A 187 -13.11 8.53 -8.76
C ALA A 187 -12.79 9.03 -7.34
N ALA A 188 -13.64 9.89 -6.75
CA ALA A 188 -13.44 10.37 -5.39
C ALA A 188 -13.51 9.24 -4.35
N VAL A 189 -14.54 8.39 -4.40
CA VAL A 189 -14.70 7.24 -3.48
C VAL A 189 -13.54 6.26 -3.63
N TRP A 190 -13.15 5.94 -4.87
CA TRP A 190 -12.03 5.05 -5.14
C TRP A 190 -10.71 5.60 -4.61
N THR A 191 -10.44 6.90 -4.86
CA THR A 191 -9.21 7.56 -4.42
C THR A 191 -9.12 7.59 -2.91
N LEU A 192 -10.19 7.97 -2.21
CA LEU A 192 -10.24 7.99 -0.75
C LEU A 192 -10.07 6.59 -0.15
N GLY A 193 -10.73 5.58 -0.74
CA GLY A 193 -10.57 4.18 -0.33
C GLY A 193 -9.14 3.68 -0.50
N SER A 194 -8.55 3.93 -1.67
CA SER A 194 -7.17 3.55 -2.01
C SER A 194 -6.15 4.23 -1.11
N MET A 195 -6.33 5.53 -0.87
CA MET A 195 -5.49 6.33 0.01
C MET A 195 -5.50 5.78 1.44
N ARG A 196 -6.70 5.48 1.96
CA ARG A 196 -6.86 4.91 3.30
C ARG A 196 -6.24 3.52 3.40
N TYR A 197 -6.41 2.69 2.37
CA TYR A 197 -5.76 1.38 2.29
C TYR A 197 -4.24 1.53 2.30
N LEU A 198 -3.70 2.45 1.50
CA LEU A 198 -2.27 2.73 1.43
C LEU A 198 -1.70 3.18 2.79
N CYS A 199 -2.42 4.02 3.55
CA CYS A 199 -2.01 4.35 4.92
C CYS A 199 -1.85 3.10 5.82
N PHE A 200 -2.76 2.11 5.67
CA PHE A 200 -2.66 0.85 6.42
C PHE A 200 -1.49 -0.02 5.95
N GLU A 201 -1.18 -0.03 4.67
CA GLU A 201 -0.01 -0.75 4.13
C GLU A 201 1.30 -0.11 4.58
N LEU A 202 1.41 1.22 4.55
CA LEU A 202 2.61 1.96 4.94
C LEU A 202 2.96 1.77 6.42
N ILE A 203 1.96 1.67 7.30
CA ILE A 203 2.19 1.43 8.73
C ILE A 203 2.49 -0.05 9.04
N ASP A 204 2.15 -0.98 8.14
CA ASP A 204 2.08 -2.41 8.45
C ASP A 204 3.44 -3.00 8.84
N ALA A 205 4.50 -2.67 8.10
CA ALA A 205 5.85 -3.20 8.37
C ALA A 205 6.33 -2.87 9.79
N ARG A 206 6.05 -1.66 10.29
CA ARG A 206 6.37 -1.27 11.67
C ARG A 206 5.40 -1.87 12.68
N ALA A 207 4.11 -1.89 12.34
CA ALA A 207 3.07 -2.43 13.19
C ALA A 207 3.28 -3.93 13.47
N ALA A 208 3.74 -4.70 12.48
CA ALA A 208 4.07 -6.11 12.59
C ALA A 208 5.18 -6.33 13.64
N LEU A 209 6.26 -5.56 13.57
CA LEU A 209 7.37 -5.61 14.54
C LEU A 209 6.96 -5.18 15.96
N LEU A 210 5.98 -4.29 16.06
CA LEU A 210 5.45 -3.82 17.34
C LEU A 210 4.30 -4.68 17.87
N GLY A 211 3.91 -5.74 17.15
CA GLY A 211 2.80 -6.63 17.51
C GLY A 211 1.43 -5.94 17.53
N TRP A 212 1.26 -4.83 16.81
CA TRP A 212 0.05 -4.03 16.81
C TRP A 212 -1.12 -4.77 16.11
N GLY A 213 -2.27 -4.81 16.78
CA GLY A 213 -3.52 -5.26 16.17
C GLY A 213 -4.15 -4.18 15.27
N TYR A 214 -5.20 -4.56 14.53
CA TYR A 214 -5.99 -3.61 13.71
C TYR A 214 -6.51 -2.40 14.49
N GLY A 215 -7.00 -2.59 15.72
CA GLY A 215 -7.53 -1.52 16.55
C GLY A 215 -6.49 -0.43 16.84
N ARG A 216 -5.28 -0.83 17.24
CA ARG A 216 -4.19 0.10 17.54
C ARG A 216 -3.69 0.83 16.29
N ARG A 217 -3.57 0.13 15.15
CA ARG A 217 -3.23 0.77 13.86
C ARG A 217 -4.26 1.83 13.46
N ARG A 218 -5.56 1.51 13.57
CA ARG A 218 -6.64 2.46 13.27
C ARG A 218 -6.59 3.69 14.19
N GLU A 219 -6.31 3.49 15.46
CA GLU A 219 -6.17 4.59 16.42
C GLU A 219 -4.97 5.49 16.06
N GLU A 220 -3.82 4.89 15.76
CA GLU A 220 -2.61 5.61 15.34
C GLU A 220 -2.84 6.46 14.06
N LEU A 221 -3.51 5.88 13.06
CA LEU A 221 -3.88 6.58 11.83
C LEU A 221 -4.88 7.73 12.08
N ARG A 222 -5.69 7.65 13.13
CA ARG A 222 -6.67 8.70 13.48
C ARG A 222 -6.02 9.84 14.26
N HIS A 223 -5.14 9.53 15.21
CA HIS A 223 -4.45 10.56 16.01
C HIS A 223 -3.41 11.33 15.20
N HIS A 224 -2.82 10.70 14.19
CA HIS A 224 -1.78 11.31 13.36
C HIS A 224 -2.19 11.35 11.87
N ALA A 225 -3.46 11.67 11.59
CA ALA A 225 -4.03 11.61 10.25
C ALA A 225 -3.23 12.43 9.23
N GLY A 226 -2.85 13.67 9.57
CA GLY A 226 -2.04 14.53 8.70
C GLY A 226 -0.74 13.84 8.24
N TYR A 227 0.02 13.27 9.16
CA TYR A 227 1.27 12.56 8.86
C TYR A 227 1.09 11.39 7.91
N TRP A 228 0.16 10.49 8.20
CA TRP A 228 -0.05 9.30 7.39
C TRP A 228 -0.66 9.62 6.02
N ILE A 229 -1.55 10.62 5.94
CA ILE A 229 -2.08 11.12 4.67
C ILE A 229 -0.94 11.73 3.84
N GLY A 230 -0.07 12.54 4.44
CA GLY A 230 1.11 13.09 3.73
C GLY A 230 2.03 12.01 3.18
N ALA A 231 2.35 11.00 4.01
CA ALA A 231 3.13 9.84 3.59
C ALA A 231 2.45 9.08 2.44
N ALA A 232 1.14 8.81 2.54
CA ALA A 232 0.38 8.13 1.49
C ALA A 232 0.25 8.96 0.20
N CYS A 233 0.21 10.29 0.29
CA CYS A 233 0.17 11.17 -0.87
C CYS A 233 1.49 11.05 -1.65
N MET A 234 2.61 11.15 -0.94
CA MET A 234 3.93 10.97 -1.54
C MET A 234 4.11 9.54 -2.07
N ALA A 235 3.67 8.53 -1.33
CA ALA A 235 3.69 7.15 -1.79
C ALA A 235 2.88 6.98 -3.08
N THR A 236 1.67 7.54 -3.17
CA THR A 236 0.85 7.50 -4.38
C THR A 236 1.56 8.14 -5.57
N ALA A 237 2.20 9.30 -5.37
CA ALA A 237 2.99 9.93 -6.42
C ALA A 237 4.17 9.06 -6.89
N LEU A 238 4.84 8.37 -5.96
CA LEU A 238 5.92 7.43 -6.30
C LEU A 238 5.41 6.16 -7.00
N LEU A 239 4.22 5.67 -6.64
CA LEU A 239 3.58 4.51 -7.27
C LEU A 239 3.21 4.78 -8.74
N LEU A 240 2.98 6.04 -9.12
CA LEU A 240 2.74 6.43 -10.52
C LEU A 240 3.99 6.22 -11.41
N VAL A 241 5.18 6.17 -10.81
CA VAL A 241 6.43 5.89 -11.54
C VAL A 241 6.75 4.39 -11.40
N PRO A 242 6.67 3.58 -12.49
CA PRO A 242 6.76 2.12 -12.40
C PRO A 242 8.04 1.60 -11.73
N LEU A 243 9.18 2.26 -11.98
CA LEU A 243 10.47 1.87 -11.37
C LEU A 243 10.54 2.20 -9.88
N LEU A 244 9.91 3.30 -9.45
CA LEU A 244 9.88 3.71 -8.05
C LEU A 244 8.84 2.94 -7.24
N ASN A 245 7.79 2.41 -7.89
CA ASN A 245 6.74 1.60 -7.27
C ASN A 245 7.34 0.45 -6.43
N LEU A 246 8.32 -0.28 -6.99
CA LEU A 246 9.03 -1.37 -6.31
C LEU A 246 9.75 -0.93 -5.01
N LEU A 247 10.04 0.35 -4.89
CA LEU A 247 10.82 0.94 -3.80
C LEU A 247 9.94 1.65 -2.78
N VAL A 248 8.65 1.83 -3.04
CA VAL A 248 7.73 2.54 -2.14
C VAL A 248 7.63 1.85 -0.78
N LEU A 249 7.42 0.52 -0.76
CA LEU A 249 7.35 -0.24 0.49
C LEU A 249 8.66 -0.23 1.30
N PRO A 250 9.84 -0.56 0.75
CA PRO A 250 11.08 -0.47 1.53
C PRO A 250 11.41 0.98 1.91
N ALA A 251 11.09 1.97 1.07
CA ALA A 251 11.30 3.38 1.41
C ALA A 251 10.41 3.79 2.58
N ALA A 252 9.16 3.35 2.62
CA ALA A 252 8.26 3.56 3.75
C ALA A 252 8.80 2.89 5.02
N ALA A 253 9.23 1.64 4.91
CA ALA A 253 9.71 0.84 6.03
C ALA A 253 10.95 1.47 6.70
N VAL A 254 11.85 2.06 5.90
CA VAL A 254 13.07 2.72 6.36
C VAL A 254 12.84 4.21 6.65
N GLY A 255 11.89 4.87 6.00
CA GLY A 255 11.66 6.31 6.11
C GLY A 255 10.74 6.70 7.27
N LEU A 256 9.59 6.04 7.36
CA LEU A 256 8.50 6.44 8.23
C LEU A 256 8.82 6.17 9.69
N ARG A 257 8.42 7.12 10.53
CA ARG A 257 8.70 7.16 11.98
C ARG A 257 7.40 7.18 12.75
N ARG A 258 7.48 6.93 14.06
CA ARG A 258 6.36 7.33 14.93
C ARG A 258 6.28 8.86 14.91
N PRO A 259 5.11 9.43 14.59
CA PRO A 259 4.91 10.87 14.70
C PRO A 259 5.25 11.32 16.12
N ARG A 260 5.91 12.47 16.26
CA ARG A 260 6.15 13.04 17.58
C ARG A 260 4.79 13.48 18.13
N ALA A 261 4.44 13.04 19.34
CA ALA A 261 3.30 13.62 20.04
C ALA A 261 3.62 15.11 20.27
N GLY A 262 2.81 15.97 19.68
CA GLY A 262 2.82 17.42 19.94
C GLY A 262 2.16 17.75 21.27
#